data_AF-A0A2G2VSG1-F1
#
_entry.id   AF-A0A2G2VSG1-F1
#
_cell.length_a   1.000
_cell.length_b   1.000
_cell.length_c   1.000
_cell.angle_alpha   90.00
_cell.angle_beta   90.00
_cell.angle_gamma   90.00
#
_symmetry.space_group_name_H-M   'P 1'
#
loop_
_entity.id
_entity.type
_entity.pdbx_description
1 polymer ?
#
loop_
_entity_poly.entity_id
_entity_poly.type
_entity_poly.pdbx_seq_one_letter_code
_entity_poly.pdbx_strand_id
1 'polypeptide(L)'
;MACCNVETIFGLGNIGRKLQVFPSHNYKASVISCVAVGPSQIPQVPWKLVFHEKERSLLSNEKYGIYGGKFVPETLISPLTKLDYEFNSALRDPLFQMELEVTLRDYVGRETPLYFAQRLTDYYKSINRGTGPDIYLKREDLNHGGAHKINNAIAQAMLAKRMGCKSVMAATGAGQHGVATAAACAKLSLECTIFMGSLDMERQPSNVLLMKHLGAKVKSVNGNFKDAVSEGIRNWVNDLETSYFLAGAAVGPHPCPTMVREFQSIIGKETRKQAMEKWGGKPDVLVACVGSGSNALGLFHEFIQDQDVRLIGVEAGGSGLDSGKHSATMARGEVGVYHGAMSYLLQDEEGQIIGPHSIGVGLEYPGVSPELSYLKDIGRAEFSSVTDEQALEAYKRLCRLEGIFPALESSHALAFLEKLCPTLKDGEKVVVNLSGRGDKDAAAVFNHTPKHE
;
A
#
# COMPACT_ATOMS: atom_id res chain seq x y z
N MET A 1 4.04 -26.81 -46.11
CA MET A 1 4.84 -27.72 -46.96
C MET A 1 6.24 -27.12 -47.05
N ALA A 2 7.35 -27.75 -46.67
CA ALA A 2 7.62 -29.04 -46.00
C ALA A 2 8.82 -28.77 -45.03
N CYS A 3 8.77 -29.18 -43.76
CA CYS A 3 9.25 -30.46 -43.20
C CYS A 3 10.74 -30.80 -43.43
N CYS A 4 11.48 -30.87 -42.31
CA CYS A 4 12.50 -31.87 -41.88
C CYS A 4 13.66 -31.17 -41.15
N ASN A 5 13.77 -31.29 -39.82
CA ASN A 5 14.36 -32.40 -39.02
C ASN A 5 15.91 -32.39 -39.09
N VAL A 6 16.67 -32.13 -38.00
CA VAL A 6 16.77 -32.79 -36.67
C VAL A 6 17.65 -34.05 -36.71
N GLU A 7 18.89 -33.97 -36.20
CA GLU A 7 19.57 -34.79 -35.16
C GLU A 7 21.09 -34.39 -35.07
N THR A 8 21.79 -34.23 -33.93
CA THR A 8 22.30 -35.19 -32.89
C THR A 8 23.35 -36.19 -33.46
N ILE A 9 24.52 -36.55 -32.88
CA ILE A 9 25.01 -36.75 -31.48
C ILE A 9 26.51 -36.33 -31.26
N PHE A 10 26.92 -36.26 -29.98
CA PHE A 10 28.26 -36.14 -29.34
C PHE A 10 29.53 -36.74 -30.01
N GLY A 11 30.71 -36.18 -29.65
CA GLY A 11 32.02 -36.84 -29.78
C GLY A 11 33.18 -36.15 -29.00
N LEU A 12 33.59 -36.70 -27.86
CA LEU A 12 34.81 -36.32 -27.10
C LEU A 12 36.05 -37.04 -27.64
N GLY A 13 37.23 -36.41 -27.75
CA GLY A 13 38.41 -37.10 -28.31
C GLY A 13 39.76 -36.36 -28.42
N ASN A 14 40.27 -35.80 -27.32
CA ASN A 14 41.70 -35.57 -26.97
C ASN A 14 42.86 -35.49 -28.01
N ILE A 15 43.63 -34.39 -27.87
CA ILE A 15 45.13 -34.30 -27.84
C ILE A 15 45.93 -34.42 -29.16
N GLY A 16 46.66 -33.35 -29.48
CA GLY A 16 47.80 -33.36 -30.42
C GLY A 16 48.54 -32.01 -30.50
N ARG A 17 49.65 -31.83 -29.77
CA ARG A 17 50.46 -30.59 -29.78
C ARG A 17 51.30 -30.43 -31.05
N LYS A 18 51.50 -29.20 -31.52
CA LYS A 18 52.84 -28.65 -31.89
C LYS A 18 52.84 -27.12 -31.91
N LEU A 19 53.88 -26.51 -31.33
CA LEU A 19 54.14 -25.06 -31.35
C LEU A 19 54.96 -24.67 -32.59
N GLN A 20 54.77 -23.44 -33.06
CA GLN A 20 55.82 -22.61 -33.67
C GLN A 20 55.66 -21.15 -33.23
N VAL A 21 56.75 -20.38 -33.23
CA VAL A 21 56.94 -19.19 -32.38
C VAL A 21 57.51 -18.03 -33.21
N PHE A 22 56.69 -16.96 -33.38
CA PHE A 22 57.05 -15.52 -33.52
C PHE A 22 57.99 -15.11 -34.69
N PRO A 23 58.21 -13.80 -35.01
CA PRO A 23 57.81 -12.52 -34.36
C PRO A 23 56.99 -11.59 -35.29
N SER A 24 56.50 -10.38 -35.00
CA SER A 24 56.29 -9.47 -33.86
C SER A 24 55.54 -8.24 -34.42
N HIS A 25 54.64 -7.61 -33.66
CA HIS A 25 54.60 -6.15 -33.38
C HIS A 25 53.28 -5.71 -32.69
N ASN A 26 53.44 -5.19 -31.47
CA ASN A 26 52.63 -4.24 -30.70
C ASN A 26 51.11 -4.45 -30.46
N TYR A 27 50.82 -4.74 -29.18
CA TYR A 27 49.51 -4.78 -28.53
C TYR A 27 48.98 -3.40 -28.11
N LYS A 28 47.65 -3.28 -27.98
CA LYS A 28 47.00 -2.76 -26.75
C LYS A 28 45.51 -3.14 -26.67
N ALA A 29 45.21 -4.26 -26.00
CA ALA A 29 43.91 -4.55 -25.43
C ALA A 29 44.13 -5.45 -24.19
N SER A 30 44.03 -4.88 -23.00
CA SER A 30 44.33 -5.57 -21.74
C SER A 30 43.14 -6.40 -21.28
N VAL A 31 43.18 -7.71 -21.54
CA VAL A 31 42.40 -8.69 -20.78
C VAL A 31 43.02 -8.77 -19.38
N ILE A 32 42.30 -8.30 -18.36
CA ILE A 32 42.71 -8.49 -16.96
C ILE A 32 42.21 -9.88 -16.52
N SER A 33 43.15 -10.70 -16.07
CA SER A 33 42.87 -12.05 -15.58
C SER A 33 42.05 -12.03 -14.29
N CYS A 34 41.17 -13.02 -14.11
CA CYS A 34 40.64 -13.36 -12.80
C CYS A 34 41.79 -13.66 -11.83
N VAL A 35 42.01 -12.78 -10.85
CA VAL A 35 42.73 -13.12 -9.63
C VAL A 35 41.68 -13.66 -8.65
N ALA A 36 41.82 -14.93 -8.27
CA ALA A 36 41.00 -15.50 -7.22
C ALA A 36 41.39 -14.87 -5.87
N VAL A 37 40.57 -13.92 -5.39
CA VAL A 37 40.69 -13.40 -4.02
C VAL A 37 39.89 -14.32 -3.09
N GLY A 38 40.50 -14.74 -1.99
CA GLY A 38 39.91 -15.71 -1.05
C GLY A 38 38.68 -15.17 -0.32
N PRO A 39 37.94 -16.04 0.40
CA PRO A 39 36.68 -15.69 1.04
C PRO A 39 36.89 -14.91 2.34
N SER A 40 37.15 -13.61 2.25
CA SER A 40 37.11 -12.70 3.39
C SER A 40 36.68 -11.28 2.99
N GLN A 41 35.73 -10.73 3.75
CA GLN A 41 35.24 -9.34 3.67
C GLN A 41 34.40 -8.96 2.43
N ILE A 42 33.31 -9.70 2.20
CA ILE A 42 32.06 -9.03 1.82
C ILE A 42 31.56 -8.31 3.08
N PRO A 43 31.30 -6.99 3.08
CA PRO A 43 30.70 -6.32 4.23
C PRO A 43 29.31 -6.91 4.49
N GLN A 44 29.09 -7.42 5.71
CA GLN A 44 27.80 -7.92 6.15
C GLN A 44 26.79 -6.77 6.13
N VAL A 45 25.90 -6.75 5.13
CA VAL A 45 24.74 -5.86 5.12
C VAL A 45 23.81 -6.33 6.24
N PRO A 46 23.53 -5.50 7.27
CA PRO A 46 22.81 -5.97 8.47
C PRO A 46 21.32 -6.25 8.23
N TRP A 47 20.81 -5.84 7.06
CA TRP A 47 19.46 -6.08 6.62
C TRP A 47 19.46 -7.22 5.60
N LYS A 48 19.12 -8.42 6.07
CA LYS A 48 18.39 -9.35 5.22
C LYS A 48 16.91 -9.10 5.49
N LEU A 49 16.13 -8.90 4.43
CA LEU A 49 14.72 -9.29 4.45
C LEU A 49 14.64 -10.81 4.65
N VAL A 50 14.74 -11.25 5.90
CA VAL A 50 14.53 -12.63 6.30
C VAL A 50 13.03 -12.89 6.22
N PHE A 51 12.58 -13.26 5.03
CA PHE A 51 11.30 -13.92 4.87
C PHE A 51 11.37 -15.24 5.63
N HIS A 52 10.80 -15.27 6.83
CA HIS A 52 10.48 -16.54 7.45
C HIS A 52 9.50 -17.28 6.54
N GLU A 53 9.86 -18.50 6.14
CA GLU A 53 8.92 -19.49 5.62
C GLU A 53 7.99 -19.96 6.75
N LYS A 54 7.19 -19.04 7.31
CA LYS A 54 6.00 -19.40 8.07
C LYS A 54 4.92 -19.79 7.07
N GLU A 55 4.79 -21.10 6.89
CA GLU A 55 3.68 -21.84 6.31
C GLU A 55 2.58 -20.98 5.67
N ARG A 56 2.63 -20.85 4.33
CA ARG A 56 1.46 -20.44 3.52
C ARG A 56 0.38 -21.54 3.61
N SER A 57 -0.30 -21.63 4.75
CA SER A 57 -1.31 -22.67 5.03
C SER A 57 -2.46 -22.18 5.91
N LEU A 58 -3.02 -21.04 5.54
CA LEU A 58 -4.46 -20.82 5.66
C LEU A 58 -4.91 -20.28 4.31
N LEU A 59 -6.07 -20.74 3.83
CA LEU A 59 -6.78 -20.29 2.62
C LEU A 59 -6.32 -20.91 1.28
N SER A 60 -7.28 -21.12 0.37
CA SER A 60 -6.98 -21.27 -1.06
C SER A 60 -6.38 -19.97 -1.58
N ASN A 61 -5.33 -20.03 -2.40
CA ASN A 61 -4.49 -18.89 -2.82
C ASN A 61 -5.23 -17.61 -3.26
N GLU A 62 -6.50 -17.69 -3.67
CA GLU A 62 -7.30 -16.56 -4.19
C GLU A 62 -8.33 -15.95 -3.22
N LYS A 63 -8.56 -16.54 -2.04
CA LYS A 63 -9.67 -16.19 -1.13
C LYS A 63 -9.25 -16.03 0.33
N TYR A 64 -10.11 -15.41 1.14
CA TYR A 64 -10.00 -15.25 2.59
C TYR A 64 -11.32 -15.65 3.26
N GLY A 65 -11.43 -16.91 3.71
CA GLY A 65 -12.72 -17.54 4.01
C GLY A 65 -13.59 -17.56 2.75
N ILE A 66 -14.76 -16.92 2.83
CA ILE A 66 -15.64 -16.71 1.67
C ILE A 66 -15.18 -15.57 0.74
N TYR A 67 -14.42 -14.61 1.28
CA TYR A 67 -14.06 -13.35 0.65
C TYR A 67 -12.96 -13.50 -0.42
N GLY A 68 -12.81 -12.51 -1.31
CA GLY A 68 -11.79 -12.49 -2.35
C GLY A 68 -12.28 -13.07 -3.68
N GLY A 69 -11.45 -13.86 -4.35
CA GLY A 69 -11.74 -14.51 -5.63
C GLY A 69 -11.49 -13.61 -6.85
N LYS A 70 -11.99 -14.05 -8.01
CA LYS A 70 -11.87 -13.39 -9.32
C LYS A 70 -13.25 -13.24 -9.97
N PHE A 71 -14.06 -12.31 -9.48
CA PHE A 71 -15.40 -12.03 -10.01
C PHE A 71 -15.35 -11.04 -11.18
N VAL A 72 -14.65 -11.44 -12.25
CA VAL A 72 -14.36 -10.60 -13.43
C VAL A 72 -14.82 -11.25 -14.72
N PRO A 73 -14.99 -10.47 -15.82
CA PRO A 73 -15.16 -11.04 -17.15
C PRO A 73 -14.00 -11.97 -17.55
N GLU A 74 -14.29 -13.00 -18.33
CA GLU A 74 -13.33 -14.02 -18.80
C GLU A 74 -12.07 -13.40 -19.44
N THR A 75 -12.23 -12.27 -20.13
CA THR A 75 -11.12 -11.53 -20.76
C THR A 75 -10.02 -11.07 -19.79
N LEU A 76 -10.32 -10.95 -18.49
CA LEU A 76 -9.36 -10.58 -17.44
C LEU A 76 -8.72 -11.78 -16.74
N ILE A 77 -9.21 -13.01 -16.93
CA ILE A 77 -8.69 -14.21 -16.24
C ILE A 77 -7.23 -14.48 -16.64
N SER A 78 -6.90 -14.42 -17.93
CA SER A 78 -5.53 -14.63 -18.43
C SER A 78 -4.55 -13.53 -17.95
N PRO A 79 -4.84 -12.21 -18.10
CA PRO A 79 -4.04 -11.14 -17.51
C PRO A 79 -3.79 -11.29 -16.00
N LEU A 80 -4.83 -11.57 -15.20
CA LEU A 80 -4.70 -11.75 -13.75
C LEU A 80 -3.88 -12.99 -13.38
N THR A 81 -3.95 -14.06 -14.19
CA THR A 81 -3.16 -15.28 -13.98
C THR A 81 -1.68 -15.04 -14.30
N LYS A 82 -1.37 -14.29 -15.37
CA LYS A 82 0.00 -13.83 -15.66
C LYS A 82 0.54 -12.95 -14.53
N LEU A 83 -0.27 -12.01 -14.03
CA LEU A 83 0.08 -11.15 -12.92
C LEU A 83 0.36 -11.95 -11.63
N ASP A 84 -0.47 -12.93 -11.29
CA ASP A 84 -0.27 -13.77 -10.10
C ASP A 84 1.02 -14.60 -10.20
N TYR A 85 1.31 -15.17 -11.37
CA TYR A 85 2.57 -15.85 -11.64
C TYR A 85 3.78 -14.93 -11.46
N GLU A 86 3.79 -13.76 -12.11
CA GLU A 86 4.93 -12.84 -12.06
C GLU A 86 5.11 -12.21 -10.67
N PHE A 87 4.02 -11.90 -9.97
CA PHE A 87 4.05 -11.46 -8.58
C PHE A 87 4.72 -12.51 -7.67
N ASN A 88 4.26 -13.77 -7.72
CA ASN A 88 4.88 -14.84 -6.93
C ASN A 88 6.31 -15.18 -7.38
N SER A 89 6.66 -14.95 -8.65
CA SER A 89 8.04 -15.05 -9.17
C SER A 89 8.93 -13.97 -8.57
N ALA A 90 8.52 -12.70 -8.63
CA ALA A 90 9.23 -11.54 -8.11
C ALA A 90 9.44 -11.59 -6.58
N LEU A 91 8.47 -12.13 -5.82
CA LEU A 91 8.64 -12.35 -4.38
C LEU A 91 9.75 -13.36 -4.03
N ARG A 92 10.06 -14.30 -4.94
CA ARG A 92 11.10 -15.32 -4.74
C ARG A 92 12.42 -14.98 -5.43
N ASP A 93 12.47 -13.89 -6.19
CA ASP A 93 13.65 -13.45 -6.93
C ASP A 93 14.53 -12.54 -6.05
N PRO A 94 15.75 -12.98 -5.64
CA PRO A 94 16.59 -12.19 -4.76
C PRO A 94 17.05 -10.85 -5.38
N LEU A 95 17.14 -10.76 -6.71
CA LEU A 95 17.51 -9.52 -7.40
C LEU A 95 16.38 -8.50 -7.33
N PHE A 96 15.13 -8.94 -7.51
CA PHE A 96 13.97 -8.07 -7.34
C PHE A 96 13.83 -7.59 -5.89
N GLN A 97 14.03 -8.48 -4.91
CA GLN A 97 14.00 -8.10 -3.49
C GLN A 97 15.09 -7.07 -3.15
N MET A 98 16.33 -7.27 -3.64
CA MET A 98 17.42 -6.32 -3.45
C MET A 98 17.15 -4.97 -4.12
N GLU A 99 16.66 -4.95 -5.37
CA GLU A 99 16.31 -3.70 -6.07
C GLU A 99 15.16 -2.95 -5.36
N LEU A 100 14.17 -3.69 -4.84
CA LEU A 100 13.06 -3.13 -4.10
C LEU A 100 13.52 -2.56 -2.75
N GLU A 101 14.36 -3.28 -2.00
CA GLU A 101 14.92 -2.80 -0.73
C GLU A 101 15.74 -1.51 -0.92
N VAL A 102 16.66 -1.50 -1.90
CA VAL A 102 17.44 -0.31 -2.27
C VAL A 102 16.52 0.84 -2.68
N THR A 103 15.46 0.56 -3.44
CA THR A 103 14.50 1.57 -3.88
C THR A 103 13.65 2.12 -2.72
N LEU A 104 13.20 1.28 -1.80
CA LEU A 104 12.47 1.72 -0.60
C LEU A 104 13.37 2.57 0.30
N ARG A 105 14.63 2.17 0.49
CA ARG A 105 15.59 2.94 1.29
C ARG A 105 15.96 4.28 0.63
N ASP A 106 16.53 4.24 -0.56
CA ASP A 106 17.23 5.39 -1.16
C ASP A 106 16.32 6.34 -1.94
N TYR A 107 15.13 5.89 -2.37
CA TYR A 107 14.17 6.73 -3.10
C TYR A 107 12.88 7.01 -2.33
N VAL A 108 12.32 6.03 -1.60
CA VAL A 108 11.14 6.27 -0.75
C VAL A 108 11.52 6.92 0.58
N GLY A 109 12.73 6.68 1.10
CA GLY A 109 13.21 7.20 2.38
C GLY A 109 12.89 6.30 3.58
N ARG A 110 12.75 4.99 3.36
CA ARG A 110 12.50 4.00 4.42
C ARG A 110 13.78 3.66 5.19
N GLU A 111 13.72 3.28 6.47
CA GLU A 111 12.53 3.06 7.30
C GLU A 111 11.87 4.35 7.80
N THR A 112 10.54 4.37 7.88
CA THR A 112 9.83 5.51 8.46
C THR A 112 9.93 5.48 10.00
N PRO A 113 10.09 6.62 10.69
CA PRO A 113 10.17 6.64 12.15
C PRO A 113 8.92 6.07 12.86
N LEU A 114 9.15 5.34 13.95
CA LEU A 114 8.16 5.12 15.01
C LEU A 114 8.35 6.19 16.09
N TYR A 115 7.59 7.27 15.98
CA TYR A 115 7.73 8.49 16.76
C TYR A 115 6.90 8.41 18.05
N PHE A 116 7.48 8.73 19.21
CA PHE A 116 6.72 8.84 20.46
C PHE A 116 6.08 10.21 20.54
N ALA A 117 4.74 10.26 20.52
CA ALA A 117 3.96 11.50 20.58
C ALA A 117 3.74 11.88 22.05
N GLN A 118 4.76 12.51 22.65
CA GLN A 118 4.78 12.86 24.07
C GLN A 118 3.60 13.77 24.43
N ARG A 119 3.35 14.84 23.68
CA ARG A 119 2.32 15.83 24.05
C ARG A 119 0.90 15.31 23.81
N LEU A 120 0.73 14.41 22.83
CA LEU A 120 -0.51 13.68 22.61
C LEU A 120 -0.75 12.65 23.74
N THR A 121 0.31 11.97 24.18
CA THR A 121 0.29 11.07 25.34
C THR A 121 -0.10 11.82 26.61
N ASP A 122 0.56 12.93 26.90
CA ASP A 122 0.29 13.79 28.06
C ASP A 122 -1.15 14.34 28.02
N TYR A 123 -1.65 14.71 26.84
CA TYR A 123 -3.05 15.13 26.66
C TYR A 123 -4.03 14.03 27.10
N TYR A 124 -3.91 12.81 26.55
CA TYR A 124 -4.84 11.73 26.90
C TYR A 124 -4.69 11.27 28.35
N LYS A 125 -3.47 11.25 28.91
CA LYS A 125 -3.25 11.00 30.36
C LYS A 125 -3.88 12.10 31.22
N SER A 126 -3.78 13.37 30.84
CA SER A 126 -4.35 14.48 31.61
C SER A 126 -5.87 14.41 31.76
N ILE A 127 -6.59 14.01 30.70
CA ILE A 127 -8.05 13.83 30.75
C ILE A 127 -8.47 12.49 31.38
N ASN A 128 -7.54 11.54 31.52
CA ASN A 128 -7.75 10.24 32.16
C ASN A 128 -7.04 10.14 33.52
N ARG A 129 -7.23 11.14 34.38
CA ARG A 129 -6.77 11.16 35.80
C ARG A 129 -5.26 10.98 36.00
N GLY A 130 -4.44 11.29 35.01
CA GLY A 130 -2.99 11.16 35.04
C GLY A 130 -2.45 9.80 34.60
N THR A 131 -3.31 8.87 34.14
CA THR A 131 -2.92 7.53 33.69
C THR A 131 -3.38 7.26 32.26
N GLY A 132 -2.69 6.38 31.55
CA GLY A 132 -3.11 5.95 30.21
C GLY A 132 -1.99 5.35 29.34
N PRO A 133 -2.31 5.05 28.07
CA PRO A 133 -1.34 4.47 27.15
C PRO A 133 -0.23 5.46 26.78
N ASP A 134 0.89 4.93 26.30
CA ASP A 134 1.92 5.69 25.60
C ASP A 134 1.68 5.60 24.09
N ILE A 135 1.59 6.74 23.42
CA ILE A 135 1.12 6.83 22.03
C ILE A 135 2.29 7.05 21.08
N TYR A 136 2.41 6.16 20.11
CA TYR A 136 3.41 6.20 19.04
C TYR A 136 2.74 6.38 17.69
N LEU A 137 3.38 7.14 16.80
CA LEU A 137 2.94 7.37 15.42
C LEU A 137 3.92 6.67 14.48
N LYS A 138 3.42 5.75 13.64
CA LYS A 138 4.19 5.21 12.52
C LYS A 138 4.13 6.19 11.36
N ARG A 139 5.26 6.85 11.06
CA ARG A 139 5.34 8.08 10.27
C ARG A 139 5.34 7.86 8.74
N GLU A 140 4.29 7.22 8.22
CA GLU A 140 4.11 7.01 6.77
C GLU A 140 3.82 8.32 5.99
N ASP A 141 3.57 9.41 6.70
CA ASP A 141 3.50 10.79 6.20
C ASP A 141 4.85 11.34 5.70
N LEU A 142 5.97 10.76 6.17
CA LEU A 142 7.34 11.17 5.79
C LEU A 142 7.89 10.44 4.56
N ASN A 143 7.18 9.45 4.01
CA ASN A 143 7.57 8.79 2.76
C ASN A 143 7.67 9.79 1.59
N HIS A 144 8.49 9.48 0.58
CA HIS A 144 8.42 10.19 -0.70
C HIS A 144 6.98 10.17 -1.28
N GLY A 145 6.50 11.32 -1.77
CA GLY A 145 5.09 11.52 -2.14
C GLY A 145 4.16 11.88 -0.97
N GLY A 146 4.54 11.57 0.28
CA GLY A 146 3.84 11.99 1.50
C GLY A 146 2.77 11.04 2.03
N ALA A 147 2.76 9.78 1.58
CA ALA A 147 1.83 8.76 2.06
C ALA A 147 2.35 7.34 1.81
N HIS A 148 1.82 6.37 2.56
CA HIS A 148 2.06 4.92 2.39
C HIS A 148 1.85 4.39 0.96
N LYS A 149 1.12 5.10 0.09
CA LYS A 149 0.78 4.67 -1.27
C LYS A 149 2.02 4.39 -2.14
N ILE A 150 3.13 5.09 -1.90
CA ILE A 150 4.37 4.90 -2.68
C ILE A 150 4.98 3.50 -2.52
N ASN A 151 4.86 2.87 -1.33
CA ASN A 151 5.38 1.52 -1.06
C ASN A 151 4.87 0.52 -2.11
N ASN A 152 3.55 0.58 -2.35
CA ASN A 152 2.86 -0.25 -3.33
C ASN A 152 3.09 0.22 -4.77
N ALA A 153 3.04 1.53 -5.02
CA ALA A 153 3.18 2.08 -6.37
C ALA A 153 4.54 1.77 -6.98
N ILE A 154 5.64 1.88 -6.22
CA ILE A 154 6.97 1.60 -6.75
C ILE A 154 7.17 0.10 -7.01
N ALA A 155 6.73 -0.76 -6.10
CA ALA A 155 6.85 -2.21 -6.25
C ALA A 155 6.02 -2.75 -7.43
N GLN A 156 4.78 -2.28 -7.62
CA GLN A 156 3.97 -2.66 -8.78
C GLN A 156 4.51 -2.07 -10.09
N ALA A 157 5.08 -0.87 -10.10
CA ALA A 157 5.70 -0.31 -11.31
C ALA A 157 7.00 -1.07 -11.69
N MET A 158 7.77 -1.54 -10.71
CA MET A 158 8.89 -2.47 -10.95
C MET A 158 8.39 -3.80 -11.53
N LEU A 159 7.27 -4.33 -11.02
CA LEU A 159 6.64 -5.54 -11.56
C LEU A 159 6.15 -5.33 -13.00
N ALA A 160 5.48 -4.22 -13.31
CA ALA A 160 5.06 -3.87 -14.67
C ALA A 160 6.26 -3.80 -15.64
N LYS A 161 7.38 -3.21 -15.20
CA LYS A 161 8.63 -3.18 -15.96
C LYS A 161 9.22 -4.57 -16.19
N ARG A 162 9.20 -5.44 -15.17
CA ARG A 162 9.60 -6.87 -15.29
C ARG A 162 8.73 -7.62 -16.29
N MET A 163 7.43 -7.35 -16.30
CA MET A 163 6.46 -7.92 -17.25
C MET A 163 6.62 -7.40 -18.69
N GLY A 164 7.51 -6.43 -18.93
CA GLY A 164 7.74 -5.83 -20.25
C GLY A 164 6.70 -4.76 -20.65
N CYS A 165 5.83 -4.34 -19.72
CA CYS A 165 4.86 -3.28 -19.97
C CYS A 165 5.57 -1.94 -20.22
N LYS A 166 5.04 -1.16 -21.17
CA LYS A 166 5.55 0.16 -21.54
C LYS A 166 4.79 1.29 -20.87
N SER A 167 3.54 1.03 -20.51
CA SER A 167 2.66 2.01 -19.87
C SER A 167 1.99 1.45 -18.61
N VAL A 168 1.64 2.37 -17.72
CA VAL A 168 0.92 2.12 -16.47
C VAL A 168 -0.32 3.01 -16.45
N MET A 169 -1.44 2.41 -16.06
CA MET A 169 -2.71 3.08 -15.84
C MET A 169 -3.11 2.97 -14.38
N ALA A 170 -3.68 4.02 -13.80
CA ALA A 170 -4.29 3.94 -12.47
C ALA A 170 -5.48 4.90 -12.33
N ALA A 171 -6.36 4.63 -11.37
CA ALA A 171 -7.45 5.51 -11.00
C ALA A 171 -7.22 6.10 -9.60
N THR A 172 -7.66 7.34 -9.36
CA THR A 172 -7.51 8.00 -8.05
C THR A 172 -8.69 8.91 -7.71
N GLY A 173 -9.06 8.95 -6.43
CA GLY A 173 -9.97 9.96 -5.85
C GLY A 173 -9.15 11.09 -5.25
N ALA A 174 -8.70 10.93 -4.00
CA ALA A 174 -7.87 11.91 -3.26
C ALA A 174 -6.51 12.30 -3.90
N GLY A 175 -6.16 11.78 -5.09
CA GLY A 175 -4.93 12.13 -5.83
C GLY A 175 -3.65 11.43 -5.34
N GLN A 176 -3.53 11.06 -4.06
CA GLN A 176 -2.32 10.47 -3.48
C GLN A 176 -1.84 9.20 -4.19
N HIS A 177 -2.76 8.31 -4.61
CA HIS A 177 -2.40 7.13 -5.39
C HIS A 177 -1.89 7.49 -6.79
N GLY A 178 -2.50 8.48 -7.42
CA GLY A 178 -2.08 8.98 -8.72
C GLY A 178 -0.70 9.65 -8.69
N VAL A 179 -0.41 10.47 -7.67
CA VAL A 179 0.91 11.06 -7.44
C VAL A 179 1.97 9.98 -7.21
N ALA A 180 1.69 9.00 -6.35
CA ALA A 180 2.60 7.89 -6.10
C ALA A 180 2.87 7.04 -7.35
N THR A 181 1.84 6.78 -8.15
CA THR A 181 1.95 6.05 -9.43
C THR A 181 2.75 6.85 -10.46
N ALA A 182 2.47 8.15 -10.61
CA ALA A 182 3.21 9.03 -11.51
C ALA A 182 4.70 9.12 -11.14
N ALA A 183 5.02 9.25 -9.85
CA ALA A 183 6.40 9.28 -9.37
C ALA A 183 7.15 7.97 -9.65
N ALA A 184 6.51 6.83 -9.37
CA ALA A 184 7.08 5.51 -9.66
C ALA A 184 7.33 5.28 -11.16
N CYS A 185 6.39 5.70 -12.02
CA CYS A 185 6.54 5.59 -13.47
C CYS A 185 7.64 6.51 -14.00
N ALA A 186 7.72 7.75 -13.53
CA ALA A 186 8.78 8.69 -13.89
C ALA A 186 10.18 8.17 -13.52
N LYS A 187 10.33 7.57 -12.33
CA LYS A 187 11.60 6.94 -11.90
C LYS A 187 12.00 5.75 -12.78
N LEU A 188 11.03 4.99 -13.28
CA LEU A 188 11.27 3.72 -14.00
C LEU A 188 11.24 3.85 -15.53
N SER A 189 10.98 5.07 -16.03
CA SER A 189 10.80 5.41 -17.46
C SER A 189 9.60 4.69 -18.11
N LEU A 190 8.47 4.63 -17.40
CA LEU A 190 7.20 4.09 -17.90
C LEU A 190 6.24 5.23 -18.26
N GLU A 191 5.46 5.09 -19.33
CA GLU A 191 4.35 6.02 -19.59
C GLU A 191 3.29 5.89 -18.50
N CYS A 192 2.73 7.01 -18.03
CA CYS A 192 1.73 7.00 -16.97
C CYS A 192 0.44 7.70 -17.40
N THR A 193 -0.71 7.04 -17.23
CA THR A 193 -2.05 7.63 -17.41
C THR A 193 -2.85 7.49 -16.11
N ILE A 194 -3.29 8.61 -15.55
CA ILE A 194 -4.12 8.63 -14.34
C ILE A 194 -5.55 9.06 -14.70
N PHE A 195 -6.53 8.26 -14.30
CA PHE A 195 -7.95 8.57 -14.36
C PHE A 195 -8.41 9.16 -13.03
N MET A 196 -9.13 10.28 -13.07
CA MET A 196 -9.60 10.97 -11.87
C MET A 196 -10.99 11.58 -12.12
N GLY A 197 -11.90 11.46 -11.15
CA GLY A 197 -13.23 12.06 -11.26
C GLY A 197 -13.15 13.58 -11.34
N SER A 198 -13.99 14.23 -12.15
CA SER A 198 -13.96 15.69 -12.34
C SER A 198 -14.14 16.45 -11.02
N LEU A 199 -15.04 15.98 -10.16
CA LEU A 199 -15.28 16.55 -8.83
C LEU A 199 -14.07 16.35 -7.90
N ASP A 200 -13.38 15.22 -8.00
CA ASP A 200 -12.16 14.96 -7.22
C ASP A 200 -11.00 15.84 -7.69
N MET A 201 -10.90 16.12 -9.00
CA MET A 201 -9.90 17.05 -9.56
C MET A 201 -10.10 18.48 -9.03
N GLU A 202 -11.34 18.94 -8.87
CA GLU A 202 -11.69 20.23 -8.28
C GLU A 202 -11.38 20.28 -6.77
N ARG A 203 -11.65 19.18 -6.05
CA ARG A 203 -11.34 19.05 -4.61
C ARG A 203 -9.84 18.93 -4.31
N GLN A 204 -9.03 18.42 -5.26
CA GLN A 204 -7.62 18.07 -5.04
C GLN A 204 -6.68 18.62 -6.15
N PRO A 205 -6.71 19.94 -6.44
CA PRO A 205 -6.01 20.52 -7.60
C PRO A 205 -4.48 20.45 -7.49
N SER A 206 -3.94 20.47 -6.27
CA SER A 206 -2.50 20.32 -6.00
C SER A 206 -1.98 18.96 -6.47
N ASN A 207 -2.68 17.87 -6.18
CA ASN A 207 -2.31 16.53 -6.63
C ASN A 207 -2.44 16.39 -8.17
N VAL A 208 -3.44 17.02 -8.79
CA VAL A 208 -3.56 17.08 -10.26
C VAL A 208 -2.33 17.77 -10.89
N LEU A 209 -1.85 18.86 -10.30
CA LEU A 209 -0.67 19.57 -10.76
C LEU A 209 0.61 18.72 -10.61
N LEU A 210 0.80 18.09 -9.44
CA LEU A 210 1.94 17.21 -9.17
C LEU A 210 2.01 16.04 -10.16
N MET A 211 0.89 15.37 -10.45
CA MET A 211 0.85 14.29 -11.44
C MET A 211 1.29 14.75 -12.82
N LYS A 212 0.86 15.93 -13.27
CA LYS A 212 1.27 16.51 -14.56
C LYS A 212 2.76 16.88 -14.58
N HIS A 213 3.31 17.42 -13.49
CA HIS A 213 4.75 17.71 -13.39
C HIS A 213 5.62 16.45 -13.34
N LEU A 214 5.09 15.33 -12.84
CA LEU A 214 5.70 14.00 -12.92
C LEU A 214 5.54 13.34 -14.32
N GLY A 215 5.02 14.07 -15.32
CA GLY A 215 4.88 13.60 -16.70
C GLY A 215 3.66 12.70 -16.97
N ALA A 216 2.75 12.51 -16.00
CA ALA A 216 1.58 11.66 -16.19
C ALA A 216 0.47 12.37 -16.97
N LYS A 217 -0.18 11.62 -17.87
CA LYS A 217 -1.38 12.00 -18.60
C LYS A 217 -2.59 11.90 -17.66
N VAL A 218 -3.03 13.01 -17.07
CA VAL A 218 -4.23 13.04 -16.21
C VAL A 218 -5.49 13.19 -17.05
N LYS A 219 -6.30 12.13 -17.13
CA LYS A 219 -7.61 12.09 -17.80
C LYS A 219 -8.72 12.36 -16.79
N SER A 220 -9.51 13.41 -17.04
CA SER A 220 -10.75 13.67 -16.30
C SER A 220 -11.83 12.68 -16.73
N VAL A 221 -12.60 12.18 -15.76
CA VAL A 221 -13.76 11.31 -15.97
C VAL A 221 -14.98 11.98 -15.34
N ASN A 222 -16.08 12.06 -16.08
CA ASN A 222 -17.34 12.60 -15.55
C ASN A 222 -17.84 11.67 -14.44
N GLY A 223 -17.94 12.18 -13.21
CA GLY A 223 -18.33 11.41 -12.03
C GLY A 223 -17.27 11.41 -10.94
N ASN A 224 -17.21 10.32 -10.17
CA ASN A 224 -16.36 10.16 -8.99
C ASN A 224 -15.32 9.03 -9.16
N PHE A 225 -14.65 8.65 -8.07
CA PHE A 225 -13.66 7.57 -8.05
C PHE A 225 -14.14 6.23 -8.67
N LYS A 226 -15.41 5.83 -8.51
CA LYS A 226 -15.99 4.63 -9.14
C LYS A 226 -15.92 4.70 -10.66
N ASP A 227 -16.26 5.85 -11.22
CA ASP A 227 -16.27 6.08 -12.66
C ASP A 227 -14.85 6.10 -13.22
N ALA A 228 -13.91 6.72 -12.48
CA ALA A 228 -12.48 6.71 -12.80
C ALA A 228 -11.87 5.29 -12.78
N VAL A 229 -12.23 4.45 -11.81
CA VAL A 229 -11.82 3.02 -11.76
C VAL A 229 -12.40 2.27 -12.95
N SER A 230 -13.70 2.44 -13.22
CA SER A 230 -14.39 1.78 -14.33
C SER A 230 -13.77 2.13 -15.69
N GLU A 231 -13.45 3.41 -15.90
CA GLU A 231 -12.81 3.89 -17.11
C GLU A 231 -11.36 3.40 -17.24
N GLY A 232 -10.59 3.40 -16.15
CA GLY A 232 -9.24 2.85 -16.13
C GLY A 232 -9.19 1.36 -16.47
N ILE A 233 -10.12 0.56 -15.94
CA ILE A 233 -10.23 -0.87 -16.28
C ILE A 233 -10.66 -1.05 -17.75
N ARG A 234 -11.61 -0.26 -18.26
CA ARG A 234 -11.99 -0.29 -19.69
C ARG A 234 -10.80 0.03 -20.62
N ASN A 235 -9.97 1.00 -20.26
CA ASN A 235 -8.78 1.33 -21.05
C ASN A 235 -7.73 0.21 -20.98
N TRP A 236 -7.54 -0.42 -19.81
CA TRP A 236 -6.62 -1.55 -19.65
C TRP A 236 -7.03 -2.79 -20.47
N VAL A 237 -8.33 -3.12 -20.52
CA VAL A 237 -8.88 -4.23 -21.32
C VAL A 237 -8.54 -4.09 -22.82
N ASN A 238 -8.33 -2.87 -23.32
CA ASN A 238 -7.97 -2.62 -24.72
C ASN A 238 -6.47 -2.80 -25.02
N ASP A 239 -5.60 -2.89 -24.01
CA ASP A 239 -4.13 -3.01 -24.14
C ASP A 239 -3.54 -3.86 -23.01
N LEU A 240 -3.99 -5.11 -22.92
CA LEU A 240 -3.58 -6.06 -21.87
C LEU A 240 -2.14 -6.59 -22.05
N GLU A 241 -1.51 -6.34 -23.20
CA GLU A 241 -0.15 -6.81 -23.49
C GLU A 241 0.92 -5.77 -23.17
N THR A 242 0.66 -4.47 -23.41
CA THR A 242 1.69 -3.43 -23.24
C THR A 242 1.39 -2.45 -22.10
N SER A 243 0.19 -2.49 -21.52
CA SER A 243 -0.20 -1.67 -20.37
C SER A 243 -0.52 -2.46 -19.10
N TYR A 244 -0.26 -1.83 -17.95
CA TYR A 244 -0.47 -2.41 -16.63
C TYR A 244 -1.41 -1.54 -15.78
N PHE A 245 -2.50 -2.10 -15.25
CA PHE A 245 -3.37 -1.38 -14.31
C PHE A 245 -2.87 -1.51 -12.86
N LEU A 246 -2.37 -0.41 -12.30
CA LEU A 246 -1.75 -0.37 -10.98
C LEU A 246 -2.80 -0.19 -9.87
N ALA A 247 -3.10 -1.30 -9.20
CA ALA A 247 -4.07 -1.35 -8.11
C ALA A 247 -3.58 -0.56 -6.88
N GLY A 248 -4.30 0.50 -6.51
CA GLY A 248 -3.93 1.40 -5.41
C GLY A 248 -4.47 1.04 -4.02
N ALA A 249 -5.11 -0.12 -3.90
CA ALA A 249 -5.94 -0.49 -2.76
C ALA A 249 -5.99 -2.01 -2.63
N ALA A 250 -6.11 -2.54 -1.40
CA ALA A 250 -6.11 -3.97 -1.11
C ALA A 250 -7.48 -4.63 -1.40
N VAL A 251 -8.06 -4.32 -2.56
CA VAL A 251 -9.40 -4.71 -3.04
C VAL A 251 -9.31 -5.14 -4.51
N GLY A 252 -10.42 -5.63 -5.05
CA GLY A 252 -10.50 -6.16 -6.41
C GLY A 252 -10.01 -7.61 -6.51
N PRO A 253 -9.94 -8.18 -7.72
CA PRO A 253 -9.73 -9.60 -7.93
C PRO A 253 -8.33 -10.05 -7.49
N HIS A 254 -8.19 -11.30 -7.08
CA HIS A 254 -6.88 -11.92 -6.89
C HIS A 254 -6.03 -11.81 -8.19
N PRO A 255 -4.76 -11.39 -8.13
CA PRO A 255 -3.90 -11.24 -6.94
C PRO A 255 -3.87 -9.86 -6.28
N CYS A 256 -4.66 -8.89 -6.72
CA CYS A 256 -4.50 -7.49 -6.32
C CYS A 256 -4.54 -7.22 -4.79
N PRO A 257 -5.49 -7.78 -4.00
CA PRO A 257 -5.49 -7.61 -2.54
C PRO A 257 -4.21 -8.12 -1.88
N THR A 258 -3.84 -9.36 -2.22
CA THR A 258 -2.65 -10.08 -1.73
C THR A 258 -1.37 -9.30 -2.05
N MET A 259 -1.24 -8.82 -3.29
CA MET A 259 -0.08 -8.07 -3.78
C MET A 259 0.07 -6.70 -3.08
N VAL A 260 -1.03 -5.94 -2.98
CA VAL A 260 -1.01 -4.64 -2.28
C VAL A 260 -0.69 -4.83 -0.80
N ARG A 261 -1.20 -5.90 -0.17
CA ARG A 261 -0.90 -6.25 1.23
C ARG A 261 0.57 -6.60 1.45
N GLU A 262 1.18 -7.42 0.58
CA GLU A 262 2.62 -7.71 0.64
C GLU A 262 3.47 -6.45 0.54
N PHE A 263 3.23 -5.60 -0.46
CA PHE A 263 4.02 -4.39 -0.67
C PHE A 263 3.79 -3.30 0.41
N GLN A 264 2.71 -3.41 1.20
CA GLN A 264 2.49 -2.57 2.38
C GLN A 264 2.99 -3.20 3.70
N SER A 265 3.27 -4.51 3.73
CA SER A 265 3.71 -5.24 4.94
C SER A 265 5.00 -4.70 5.58
N ILE A 266 5.79 -3.92 4.83
CA ILE A 266 6.98 -3.22 5.32
C ILE A 266 6.66 -2.28 6.50
N ILE A 267 5.45 -1.71 6.55
CA ILE A 267 5.00 -0.84 7.65
C ILE A 267 5.00 -1.62 8.97
N GLY A 268 4.36 -2.78 9.00
CA GLY A 268 4.29 -3.66 10.18
C GLY A 268 5.65 -4.24 10.55
N LYS A 269 6.44 -4.69 9.57
CA LYS A 269 7.81 -5.22 9.77
C LYS A 269 8.71 -4.20 10.47
N GLU A 270 8.74 -2.98 9.97
CA GLU A 270 9.47 -1.88 10.62
C GLU A 270 8.91 -1.54 12.00
N THR A 271 7.57 -1.49 12.16
CA THR A 271 6.97 -1.24 13.48
C THR A 271 7.36 -2.32 14.49
N ARG A 272 7.40 -3.62 14.14
CA ARG A 272 7.85 -4.69 15.04
C ARG A 272 9.30 -4.50 15.45
N LYS A 273 10.19 -4.26 14.49
CA LYS A 273 11.60 -4.00 14.73
C LYS A 273 11.79 -2.78 15.65
N GLN A 274 11.16 -1.67 15.32
CA GLN A 274 11.29 -0.40 16.05
C GLN A 274 10.65 -0.48 17.45
N ALA A 275 9.60 -1.29 17.66
CA ALA A 275 9.04 -1.59 18.97
C ALA A 275 10.01 -2.40 19.84
N MET A 276 10.64 -3.43 19.26
CA MET A 276 11.67 -4.24 19.93
C MET A 276 12.88 -3.37 20.33
N GLU A 277 13.33 -2.47 19.47
CA GLU A 277 14.42 -1.53 19.76
C GLU A 277 14.09 -0.50 20.85
N LYS A 278 12.82 -0.06 20.96
CA LYS A 278 12.41 1.01 21.87
C LYS A 278 11.98 0.53 23.25
N TRP A 279 11.34 -0.64 23.34
CA TRP A 279 10.80 -1.16 24.60
C TRP A 279 10.92 -2.70 24.76
N GLY A 280 11.71 -3.37 23.92
CA GLY A 280 12.01 -4.80 24.08
C GLY A 280 10.84 -5.74 23.79
N GLY A 281 9.81 -5.27 23.07
CA GLY A 281 8.58 -6.05 22.87
C GLY A 281 7.80 -5.65 21.62
N LYS A 282 6.50 -5.95 21.65
CA LYS A 282 5.51 -5.58 20.62
C LYS A 282 4.57 -4.49 21.16
N PRO A 283 3.81 -3.79 20.30
CA PRO A 283 2.72 -2.91 20.73
C PRO A 283 1.60 -3.71 21.38
N ASP A 284 0.81 -3.09 22.26
CA ASP A 284 -0.42 -3.68 22.80
C ASP A 284 -1.60 -3.45 21.84
N VAL A 285 -1.62 -2.30 21.16
CA VAL A 285 -2.69 -1.91 20.23
C VAL A 285 -2.13 -1.27 18.95
N LEU A 286 -2.63 -1.71 17.80
CA LEU A 286 -2.40 -1.09 16.49
C LEU A 286 -3.69 -0.43 16.00
N VAL A 287 -3.62 0.85 15.62
CA VAL A 287 -4.78 1.62 15.12
C VAL A 287 -4.49 2.16 13.73
N ALA A 288 -5.40 1.97 12.78
CA ALA A 288 -5.22 2.45 11.41
C ALA A 288 -6.56 2.83 10.76
N CYS A 289 -6.53 3.81 9.84
CA CYS A 289 -7.74 4.21 9.13
C CYS A 289 -8.10 3.21 8.02
N VAL A 290 -9.39 2.98 7.81
CA VAL A 290 -9.92 1.99 6.88
C VAL A 290 -10.90 2.67 5.93
N GLY A 291 -10.42 2.94 4.71
CA GLY A 291 -11.25 2.96 3.52
C GLY A 291 -11.19 1.57 2.90
N SER A 292 -10.49 1.43 1.78
CA SER A 292 -10.17 0.12 1.20
C SER A 292 -9.18 -0.75 2.02
N GLY A 293 -8.48 -0.18 3.02
CA GLY A 293 -7.71 -0.95 4.01
C GLY A 293 -6.20 -1.16 3.77
N SER A 294 -5.60 -0.61 2.71
CA SER A 294 -4.19 -0.89 2.37
C SER A 294 -3.16 -0.51 3.45
N ASN A 295 -3.35 0.61 4.15
CA ASN A 295 -2.44 1.04 5.23
C ASN A 295 -2.66 0.21 6.51
N ALA A 296 -3.91 -0.16 6.79
CA ALA A 296 -4.28 -0.98 7.93
C ALA A 296 -3.67 -2.37 7.82
N LEU A 297 -3.88 -3.06 6.70
CA LEU A 297 -3.22 -4.35 6.45
C LEU A 297 -1.70 -4.26 6.45
N GLY A 298 -1.12 -3.18 5.91
CA GLY A 298 0.32 -2.96 5.96
C GLY A 298 0.90 -2.92 7.38
N LEU A 299 0.19 -2.27 8.31
CA LEU A 299 0.56 -2.25 9.73
C LEU A 299 0.23 -3.57 10.44
N PHE A 300 -0.96 -4.14 10.19
CA PHE A 300 -1.51 -5.27 10.94
C PHE A 300 -0.92 -6.63 10.56
N HIS A 301 -0.55 -6.84 9.29
CA HIS A 301 -0.27 -8.18 8.75
C HIS A 301 0.83 -8.91 9.54
N GLU A 302 1.90 -8.19 9.86
CA GLU A 302 3.03 -8.68 10.66
C GLU A 302 2.58 -9.22 12.04
N PHE A 303 1.48 -8.69 12.61
CA PHE A 303 0.98 -9.00 13.96
C PHE A 303 -0.27 -9.88 13.97
N ILE A 304 -0.75 -10.38 12.83
CA ILE A 304 -1.97 -11.23 12.76
C ILE A 304 -1.86 -12.46 13.68
N GLN A 305 -0.67 -13.01 13.89
CA GLN A 305 -0.46 -14.17 14.76
C GLN A 305 -0.26 -13.84 16.25
N ASP A 306 0.03 -12.58 16.60
CA ASP A 306 0.13 -12.13 17.99
C ASP A 306 -1.28 -11.83 18.55
N GLN A 307 -1.98 -12.85 19.06
CA GLN A 307 -3.40 -12.76 19.48
C GLN A 307 -3.69 -11.76 20.62
N ASP A 308 -2.66 -11.43 21.39
CA ASP A 308 -2.65 -10.42 22.45
C ASP A 308 -2.51 -8.97 21.92
N VAL A 309 -2.11 -8.77 20.65
CA VAL A 309 -2.04 -7.46 20.02
C VAL A 309 -3.39 -7.13 19.38
N ARG A 310 -4.05 -6.08 19.87
CA ARG A 310 -5.32 -5.60 19.32
C ARG A 310 -5.10 -4.90 17.99
N LEU A 311 -5.92 -5.23 17.00
CA LEU A 311 -5.86 -4.65 15.64
C LEU A 311 -7.16 -3.87 15.40
N ILE A 312 -7.08 -2.54 15.32
CA ILE A 312 -8.26 -1.67 15.29
C ILE A 312 -8.32 -0.85 14.00
N GLY A 313 -9.24 -1.23 13.11
CA GLY A 313 -9.60 -0.48 11.91
C GLY A 313 -10.59 0.64 12.21
N VAL A 314 -10.34 1.85 11.69
CA VAL A 314 -11.18 3.02 11.91
C VAL A 314 -11.73 3.57 10.60
N GLU A 315 -13.04 3.43 10.40
CA GLU A 315 -13.74 3.86 9.19
C GLU A 315 -14.31 5.29 9.30
N ALA A 316 -14.60 5.90 8.16
CA ALA A 316 -15.29 7.18 8.10
C ALA A 316 -16.78 7.02 8.43
N GLY A 317 -17.19 7.57 9.57
CA GLY A 317 -18.58 7.71 9.98
C GLY A 317 -19.32 8.85 9.26
N GLY A 318 -18.62 9.65 8.45
CA GLY A 318 -19.18 10.78 7.71
C GLY A 318 -19.94 11.74 8.61
N SER A 319 -21.17 12.10 8.22
CA SER A 319 -22.10 12.92 9.02
C SER A 319 -22.83 12.15 10.15
N GLY A 320 -22.33 10.96 10.51
CA GLY A 320 -22.94 10.03 11.46
C GLY A 320 -23.60 8.83 10.77
N LEU A 321 -23.54 7.65 11.40
CA LEU A 321 -23.99 6.38 10.79
C LEU A 321 -25.47 6.39 10.40
N ASP A 322 -26.32 7.04 11.20
CA ASP A 322 -27.76 7.02 10.98
C ASP A 322 -28.23 8.12 10.00
N SER A 323 -27.29 8.91 9.45
CA SER A 323 -27.56 9.92 8.41
C SER A 323 -27.63 9.34 6.99
N GLY A 324 -27.21 8.08 6.80
CA GLY A 324 -26.98 7.47 5.48
C GLY A 324 -25.78 8.05 4.71
N LYS A 325 -25.05 9.02 5.28
CA LYS A 325 -23.87 9.66 4.67
C LYS A 325 -22.60 9.29 5.42
N HIS A 326 -22.07 8.10 5.13
CA HIS A 326 -20.84 7.58 5.73
C HIS A 326 -20.08 6.66 4.76
N SER A 327 -18.89 6.20 5.16
CA SER A 327 -18.14 5.14 4.47
C SER A 327 -17.80 3.96 5.40
N ALA A 328 -18.58 3.80 6.48
CA ALA A 328 -18.43 2.76 7.50
C ALA A 328 -18.92 1.37 7.03
N THR A 329 -18.18 0.81 6.07
CA THR A 329 -18.49 -0.45 5.38
C THR A 329 -18.56 -1.66 6.33
N MET A 330 -17.69 -1.73 7.32
CA MET A 330 -17.66 -2.83 8.31
C MET A 330 -18.75 -2.69 9.36
N ALA A 331 -19.26 -1.49 9.62
CA ALA A 331 -20.31 -1.21 10.60
C ALA A 331 -21.74 -1.20 10.04
N ARG A 332 -21.91 -1.06 8.72
CA ARG A 332 -23.22 -0.92 8.04
C ARG A 332 -23.34 -1.66 6.70
N GLY A 333 -22.26 -2.21 6.16
CA GLY A 333 -22.27 -2.92 4.90
C GLY A 333 -22.61 -4.41 5.02
N GLU A 334 -22.90 -5.01 3.88
CA GLU A 334 -23.25 -6.42 3.72
C GLU A 334 -22.24 -7.14 2.82
N VAL A 335 -22.27 -8.46 2.82
CA VAL A 335 -21.40 -9.26 1.95
C VAL A 335 -21.97 -9.27 0.53
N GLY A 336 -21.14 -8.86 -0.44
CA GLY A 336 -21.49 -8.92 -1.85
C GLY A 336 -20.25 -8.87 -2.74
N VAL A 337 -20.44 -8.64 -4.03
CA VAL A 337 -19.37 -8.66 -5.03
C VAL A 337 -19.23 -7.29 -5.66
N TYR A 338 -18.06 -6.67 -5.49
CA TYR A 338 -17.77 -5.36 -6.05
C TYR A 338 -16.32 -5.26 -6.54
N HIS A 339 -16.11 -4.55 -7.65
CA HIS A 339 -14.81 -4.35 -8.30
C HIS A 339 -13.98 -5.63 -8.54
N GLY A 340 -14.62 -6.80 -8.62
CA GLY A 340 -13.97 -8.08 -8.95
C GLY A 340 -13.67 -9.02 -7.78
N ALA A 341 -14.06 -8.68 -6.55
CA ALA A 341 -13.95 -9.58 -5.39
C ALA A 341 -15.19 -9.57 -4.51
N MET A 342 -15.34 -10.63 -3.71
CA MET A 342 -16.33 -10.70 -2.63
C MET A 342 -15.77 -10.09 -1.35
N SER A 343 -16.49 -9.14 -0.75
CA SER A 343 -16.12 -8.45 0.50
C SER A 343 -17.36 -7.86 1.17
N TYR A 344 -17.20 -7.21 2.33
CA TYR A 344 -18.21 -6.24 2.77
C TYR A 344 -18.27 -5.04 1.82
N LEU A 345 -19.47 -4.53 1.56
CA LEU A 345 -19.74 -3.27 0.87
C LEU A 345 -21.05 -2.61 1.32
N LEU A 346 -21.17 -1.30 1.08
CA LEU A 346 -22.40 -0.52 1.26
C LEU A 346 -23.28 -0.69 0.01
N GLN A 347 -24.40 -1.40 0.17
CA GLN A 347 -25.41 -1.65 -0.85
C GLN A 347 -26.82 -1.54 -0.25
N ASP A 348 -27.82 -1.31 -1.08
CA ASP A 348 -29.24 -1.38 -0.69
C ASP A 348 -29.82 -2.80 -0.89
N GLU A 349 -31.12 -2.96 -0.60
CA GLU A 349 -31.85 -4.24 -0.71
C GLU A 349 -31.90 -4.79 -2.15
N GLU A 350 -31.67 -3.96 -3.17
CA GLU A 350 -31.58 -4.35 -4.59
C GLU A 350 -30.12 -4.63 -5.03
N GLY A 351 -29.16 -4.54 -4.10
CA GLY A 351 -27.74 -4.70 -4.39
C GLY A 351 -27.11 -3.51 -5.12
N GLN A 352 -27.76 -2.35 -5.15
CA GLN A 352 -27.17 -1.14 -5.74
C GLN A 352 -26.19 -0.49 -4.75
N ILE A 353 -25.04 -0.05 -5.28
CA ILE A 353 -23.96 0.52 -4.48
C ILE A 353 -24.38 1.88 -3.91
N ILE A 354 -24.44 1.98 -2.57
CA ILE A 354 -24.72 3.23 -1.87
C ILE A 354 -23.51 4.17 -2.02
N GLY A 355 -23.79 5.45 -2.26
CA GLY A 355 -22.76 6.48 -2.37
C GLY A 355 -22.03 6.69 -1.03
N PRO A 356 -20.71 6.41 -0.94
CA PRO A 356 -19.95 6.64 0.28
C PRO A 356 -19.81 8.15 0.55
N HIS A 357 -19.58 8.52 1.81
CA HIS A 357 -19.25 9.89 2.19
C HIS A 357 -18.16 9.96 3.26
N SER A 358 -17.19 10.87 3.08
CA SER A 358 -16.21 11.26 4.10
C SER A 358 -15.53 12.59 3.75
N ILE A 359 -15.23 13.42 4.76
CA ILE A 359 -14.32 14.57 4.58
C ILE A 359 -12.90 14.12 4.21
N GLY A 360 -12.47 12.94 4.64
CA GLY A 360 -11.25 12.29 4.19
C GLY A 360 -11.49 11.54 2.89
N VAL A 361 -11.29 12.21 1.75
CA VAL A 361 -11.59 11.67 0.40
C VAL A 361 -10.96 10.28 0.14
N GLY A 362 -9.81 9.95 0.73
CA GLY A 362 -9.20 8.61 0.61
C GLY A 362 -9.93 7.49 1.37
N LEU A 363 -10.93 7.82 2.20
CA LEU A 363 -11.86 6.89 2.86
C LEU A 363 -13.23 6.83 2.17
N GLU A 364 -13.54 7.72 1.22
CA GLU A 364 -14.81 7.77 0.47
C GLU A 364 -14.88 6.64 -0.57
N TYR A 365 -15.03 5.40 -0.08
CA TYR A 365 -15.12 4.16 -0.88
C TYR A 365 -16.13 3.20 -0.24
N PRO A 366 -17.04 2.57 -1.01
CA PRO A 366 -18.16 1.82 -0.43
C PRO A 366 -17.84 0.35 -0.16
N GLY A 367 -16.60 -0.10 -0.37
CA GLY A 367 -16.18 -1.48 -0.14
C GLY A 367 -14.94 -1.55 0.76
N VAL A 368 -14.54 -2.75 1.15
CA VAL A 368 -13.35 -2.96 2.00
C VAL A 368 -12.54 -4.17 1.54
N SER A 369 -11.32 -4.31 2.03
CA SER A 369 -10.48 -5.45 1.68
C SER A 369 -11.13 -6.80 2.04
N PRO A 370 -11.04 -7.82 1.16
CA PRO A 370 -11.36 -9.21 1.49
C PRO A 370 -10.65 -9.73 2.75
N GLU A 371 -9.38 -9.37 2.96
CA GLU A 371 -8.60 -9.82 4.12
C GLU A 371 -9.08 -9.14 5.41
N LEU A 372 -9.44 -7.85 5.37
CA LEU A 372 -10.08 -7.19 6.52
C LEU A 372 -11.47 -7.75 6.80
N SER A 373 -12.26 -8.05 5.76
CA SER A 373 -13.58 -8.71 5.88
C SER A 373 -13.45 -10.05 6.63
N TYR A 374 -12.46 -10.86 6.24
CA TYR A 374 -12.14 -12.11 6.93
C TYR A 374 -11.65 -11.90 8.38
N LEU A 375 -10.75 -10.93 8.62
CA LEU A 375 -10.23 -10.64 9.95
C LEU A 375 -11.31 -10.13 10.93
N LYS A 376 -12.35 -9.45 10.44
CA LYS A 376 -13.55 -9.11 11.21
C LYS A 376 -14.34 -10.35 11.62
N ASP A 377 -14.66 -11.21 10.67
CA ASP A 377 -15.55 -12.35 10.90
C ASP A 377 -14.95 -13.40 11.83
N ILE A 378 -13.63 -13.60 11.79
CA ILE A 378 -12.92 -14.47 12.74
C ILE A 378 -12.62 -13.78 14.09
N GLY A 379 -13.06 -12.54 14.28
CA GLY A 379 -12.83 -11.76 15.51
C GLY A 379 -11.38 -11.33 15.75
N ARG A 380 -10.50 -11.39 14.73
CA ARG A 380 -9.08 -11.05 14.88
C ARG A 380 -8.82 -9.54 14.81
N ALA A 381 -9.64 -8.79 14.09
CA ALA A 381 -9.56 -7.33 14.01
C ALA A 381 -10.89 -6.68 14.42
N GLU A 382 -10.77 -5.62 15.22
CA GLU A 382 -11.86 -4.77 15.69
C GLU A 382 -12.08 -3.62 14.68
N PHE A 383 -13.33 -3.19 14.50
CA PHE A 383 -13.68 -2.08 13.60
C PHE A 383 -14.59 -1.08 14.30
N SER A 384 -14.34 0.20 14.07
CA SER A 384 -15.08 1.32 14.65
C SER A 384 -15.21 2.45 13.63
N SER A 385 -16.14 3.38 13.86
CA SER A 385 -16.32 4.57 13.03
C SER A 385 -16.15 5.87 13.83
N VAL A 386 -15.80 6.92 13.10
CA VAL A 386 -15.55 8.27 13.63
C VAL A 386 -16.10 9.31 12.64
N THR A 387 -16.80 10.34 13.11
CA THR A 387 -17.43 11.34 12.22
C THR A 387 -16.42 12.34 11.64
N ASP A 388 -16.85 13.08 10.61
CA ASP A 388 -16.02 14.10 9.96
C ASP A 388 -15.60 15.21 10.94
N GLU A 389 -16.47 15.62 11.86
CA GLU A 389 -16.16 16.61 12.90
C GLU A 389 -15.11 16.07 13.89
N GLN A 390 -15.24 14.79 14.29
CA GLN A 390 -14.29 14.14 15.17
C GLN A 390 -12.90 14.01 14.51
N ALA A 391 -12.84 13.71 13.21
CA ALA A 391 -11.61 13.70 12.44
C ALA A 391 -10.99 15.10 12.30
N LEU A 392 -11.79 16.15 12.07
CA LEU A 392 -11.33 17.54 12.05
C LEU A 392 -10.72 17.99 13.38
N GLU A 393 -11.34 17.67 14.51
CA GLU A 393 -10.81 18.03 15.82
C GLU A 393 -9.52 17.25 16.15
N ALA A 394 -9.40 15.98 15.75
CA ALA A 394 -8.13 15.25 15.88
C ALA A 394 -7.03 15.79 14.96
N TYR A 395 -7.37 16.26 13.75
CA TYR A 395 -6.43 16.99 12.88
C TYR A 395 -5.89 18.23 13.62
N LYS A 396 -6.77 19.09 14.12
CA LYS A 396 -6.38 20.31 14.85
C LYS A 396 -5.56 19.98 16.10
N ARG A 397 -5.95 18.93 16.84
CA ARG A 397 -5.25 18.45 18.03
C ARG A 397 -3.82 18.03 17.71
N LEU A 398 -3.57 17.20 16.70
CA LEU A 398 -2.20 16.79 16.36
C LEU A 398 -1.35 17.97 15.90
N CYS A 399 -1.91 18.88 15.10
CA CYS A 399 -1.25 20.12 14.69
C CYS A 399 -0.82 20.96 15.91
N ARG A 400 -1.73 21.17 16.87
CA ARG A 400 -1.51 22.00 18.08
C ARG A 400 -0.57 21.35 19.11
N LEU A 401 -0.58 20.01 19.22
CA LEU A 401 0.21 19.29 20.22
C LEU A 401 1.61 18.92 19.71
N GLU A 402 1.72 18.35 18.51
CA GLU A 402 2.97 17.76 18.00
C GLU A 402 3.56 18.51 16.80
N GLY A 403 2.89 19.55 16.27
CA GLY A 403 3.35 20.29 15.10
C GLY A 403 3.32 19.48 13.80
N ILE A 404 2.53 18.41 13.75
CA ILE A 404 2.38 17.51 12.61
C ILE A 404 1.02 17.74 11.97
N PHE A 405 0.98 17.92 10.65
CA PHE A 405 -0.25 18.01 9.86
C PHE A 405 -0.65 16.61 9.35
N PRO A 406 -1.62 15.91 9.98
CA PRO A 406 -2.05 14.59 9.53
C PRO A 406 -2.91 14.70 8.27
N ALA A 407 -2.89 13.72 7.37
CA ALA A 407 -3.97 13.60 6.38
C ALA A 407 -5.32 13.38 7.09
N LEU A 408 -6.42 13.87 6.52
CA LEU A 408 -7.76 13.70 7.11
C LEU A 408 -8.15 12.21 7.25
N GLU A 409 -7.66 11.35 6.36
CA GLU A 409 -7.79 9.90 6.48
C GLU A 409 -7.10 9.39 7.76
N SER A 410 -5.84 9.78 8.01
CA SER A 410 -5.10 9.42 9.23
C SER A 410 -5.75 10.03 10.50
N SER A 411 -6.41 11.17 10.36
CA SER A 411 -7.08 11.88 11.46
C SER A 411 -8.27 11.10 12.02
N HIS A 412 -8.91 10.23 11.24
CA HIS A 412 -9.93 9.31 11.74
C HIS A 412 -9.34 8.33 12.77
N ALA A 413 -8.18 7.73 12.48
CA ALA A 413 -7.49 6.83 13.40
C ALA A 413 -7.05 7.55 14.70
N LEU A 414 -6.59 8.79 14.58
CA LEU A 414 -6.21 9.64 15.72
C LEU A 414 -7.42 10.07 16.57
N ALA A 415 -8.57 10.32 15.94
CA ALA A 415 -9.81 10.70 16.62
C ALA A 415 -10.44 9.54 17.40
N PHE A 416 -10.23 8.29 16.97
CA PHE A 416 -10.67 7.12 17.75
C PHE A 416 -9.96 6.99 19.11
N LEU A 417 -8.78 7.61 19.29
CA LEU A 417 -8.07 7.63 20.57
C LEU A 417 -8.91 8.23 21.72
N GLU A 418 -9.84 9.15 21.43
CA GLU A 418 -10.80 9.70 22.41
C GLU A 418 -11.64 8.60 23.06
N LYS A 419 -12.03 7.58 22.29
CA LYS A 419 -12.80 6.41 22.76
C LYS A 419 -11.89 5.32 23.33
N LEU A 420 -10.70 5.15 22.74
CA LEU A 420 -9.77 4.06 23.07
C LEU A 420 -8.98 4.31 24.36
N CYS A 421 -8.32 5.46 24.49
CA CYS A 421 -7.37 5.73 25.60
C CYS A 421 -7.99 5.54 27.00
N PRO A 422 -9.25 5.94 27.29
CA PRO A 422 -9.89 5.68 28.57
C PRO A 422 -10.14 4.19 28.90
N THR A 423 -10.05 3.30 27.90
CA THR A 423 -10.22 1.84 28.07
C THR A 423 -8.91 1.08 28.31
N LEU A 424 -7.77 1.77 28.16
CA LEU A 424 -6.43 1.17 28.22
C LEU A 424 -5.77 1.40 29.59
N LYS A 425 -4.86 0.50 29.95
CA LYS A 425 -4.09 0.60 31.19
C LYS A 425 -2.96 1.61 31.05
N ASP A 426 -2.43 2.05 32.20
CA ASP A 426 -1.26 2.92 32.20
C ASP A 426 -0.04 2.20 31.58
N GLY A 427 0.64 2.87 30.66
CA GLY A 427 1.85 2.36 29.99
C GLY A 427 1.64 1.40 28.82
N GLU A 428 0.41 1.01 28.48
CA GLU A 428 0.11 0.21 27.26
C GLU A 428 0.55 0.98 25.99
N LYS A 429 1.16 0.27 25.04
CA LYS A 429 1.81 0.83 23.85
C LYS A 429 0.85 0.85 22.67
N VAL A 430 0.34 2.03 22.35
CA VAL A 430 -0.57 2.25 21.20
C VAL A 430 0.24 2.77 20.01
N VAL A 431 0.20 2.08 18.87
CA VAL A 431 0.77 2.57 17.61
C VAL A 431 -0.34 2.94 16.65
N VAL A 432 -0.37 4.22 16.24
CA VAL A 432 -1.29 4.72 15.22
C VAL A 432 -0.56 4.84 13.87
N ASN A 433 -1.15 4.32 12.79
CA ASN A 433 -0.62 4.51 11.45
C ASN A 433 -0.91 5.94 10.96
N LEU A 434 0.12 6.80 10.92
CA LEU A 434 0.01 8.14 10.34
C LEU A 434 0.18 8.03 8.82
N SER A 435 -0.86 7.47 8.17
CA SER A 435 -0.83 6.92 6.80
C SER A 435 -0.44 7.90 5.67
N GLY A 436 -0.39 9.20 5.96
CA GLY A 436 -0.07 10.29 5.04
C GLY A 436 -0.15 11.68 5.69
N ARG A 437 0.43 12.68 5.03
CA ARG A 437 0.49 14.10 5.45
C ARG A 437 -0.69 14.94 4.95
N GLY A 438 -1.01 15.98 5.71
CA GLY A 438 -2.19 16.84 5.57
C GLY A 438 -2.08 18.02 4.58
N ASP A 439 -0.95 18.21 3.88
CA ASP A 439 -0.77 19.35 2.96
C ASP A 439 -1.89 19.44 1.90
N LYS A 440 -2.40 18.28 1.45
CA LYS A 440 -3.51 18.19 0.48
C LYS A 440 -4.87 18.62 1.05
N ASP A 441 -5.02 18.57 2.38
CA ASP A 441 -6.28 18.78 3.09
C ASP A 441 -6.39 20.19 3.68
N ALA A 442 -5.31 20.98 3.67
CA ALA A 442 -5.26 22.30 4.28
C ALA A 442 -6.41 23.23 3.84
N ALA A 443 -6.76 23.23 2.55
CA ALA A 443 -7.89 24.00 2.03
C ALA A 443 -9.25 23.48 2.52
N ALA A 444 -9.41 22.16 2.62
CA ALA A 444 -10.63 21.55 3.16
C ALA A 444 -10.80 21.88 4.64
N VAL A 445 -9.73 21.77 5.44
CA VAL A 445 -9.74 22.13 6.87
C VAL A 445 -10.01 23.62 7.07
N PHE A 446 -9.38 24.50 6.28
CA PHE A 446 -9.64 25.94 6.35
C PHE A 446 -11.12 26.28 6.11
N ASN A 447 -11.75 25.67 5.10
CA ASN A 447 -13.16 25.90 4.79
C ASN A 447 -14.14 25.39 5.87
N HIS A 448 -13.73 24.42 6.69
CA HIS A 448 -14.52 23.88 7.82
C HIS A 448 -14.13 24.49 9.18
N THR A 449 -13.13 25.37 9.22
CA THR A 449 -12.77 26.09 10.44
C THR A 449 -13.64 27.35 10.54
N PRO A 450 -14.31 27.62 11.69
CA PRO A 450 -15.09 28.85 11.86
C PRO A 450 -14.21 30.09 11.63
N LYS A 451 -14.70 31.08 10.88
CA LYS A 451 -13.96 32.33 10.52
C LYS A 451 -13.66 33.27 11.70
N HIS A 452 -13.72 32.76 12.92
CA HIS A 452 -13.58 33.49 14.19
C HIS A 452 -12.59 32.81 15.16
N GLU A 453 -11.93 31.71 14.76
CA GLU A 453 -10.58 31.35 15.24
C GLU A 453 -9.52 32.08 14.38
#